data_AF-A0A7C6GK04-F1
#
_entry.id   AF-A0A7C6GK04-F1
#
_cell.length_a   1.000
_cell.length_b   1.000
_cell.length_c   1.000
_cell.angle_alpha   90.00
_cell.angle_beta   90.00
_cell.angle_gamma   90.00
#
_symmetry.space_group_name_H-M   'P 1'
#
loop_
_entity.id
_entity.type
_entity.pdbx_description
1 polymer ?
#
loop_
_entity_poly.entity_id
_entity_poly.type
_entity_poly.pdbx_seq_one_letter_code
_entity_poly.pdbx_strand_id
1 'polypeptide(L)'
;MESDSPLDAEIAREQKFVDHSYAVLDKLRKRYRARQRNAEASRWRNTPQALTERDAFAAHWGDEASRLEAITDRLVFGRVDNVDESTHYIGRIGLRDDDGEQILLDWRAPASRTFYQATGAQPQGVLRRRHIQTRGRTVVGLEDELLDTSVDREDQMIFQGEGALMESLTQARDGRMSDIVSTIQAEQDAIIRRDSDGLLVIQGGPGTGKTAVALHRAAYLLYAERARLENSGVLIVGPSRVFLRYIDQVLPSLGENGVVSTTLGDLLPGYSAQGRDSERVRDIKGRMEWVDIAKRAVRYFERVPENTPLAISSYRVTLRSEVVKAARTSARRSNRPHNQAWEGFALDLMKDLAQQMDQQVSASQELSWYYDYIRGSRDAQRAINLAWLPVSALQVLEKLYADPKFLEQMAPELSQEDRDAVYRPRGSALTESDIPILDELEELLGPLPSQS
;
A
#
# COMPACT_ATOMS: atom_id res chain seq x y z
N MET A 1 -46.97 18.00 -32.68
CA MET A 1 -46.09 17.00 -33.30
C MET A 1 -44.71 17.63 -33.31
N GLU A 2 -44.00 17.50 -32.20
CA GLU A 2 -42.58 17.82 -32.13
C GLU A 2 -41.86 16.78 -33.00
N SER A 3 -41.11 17.24 -33.98
CA SER A 3 -40.19 16.39 -34.73
C SER A 3 -39.07 15.99 -33.77
N ASP A 4 -39.05 14.73 -33.32
CA ASP A 4 -37.89 14.15 -32.61
C ASP A 4 -36.63 14.47 -33.43
N SER A 5 -35.67 15.15 -32.81
CA SER A 5 -34.39 15.41 -33.45
C SER A 5 -33.70 14.06 -33.71
N PRO A 6 -32.96 13.88 -34.81
CA PRO A 6 -32.12 12.69 -35.03
C PRO A 6 -31.21 12.37 -33.83
N LEU A 7 -30.81 13.39 -33.05
CA LEU A 7 -30.07 13.23 -31.80
C LEU A 7 -30.92 12.55 -30.71
N ASP A 8 -32.20 12.89 -30.57
CA ASP A 8 -33.08 12.30 -29.55
C ASP A 8 -33.33 10.81 -29.83
N ALA A 9 -33.44 10.44 -31.10
CA ALA A 9 -33.55 9.04 -31.52
C ALA A 9 -32.28 8.23 -31.19
N GLU A 10 -31.10 8.81 -31.40
CA GLU A 10 -29.83 8.19 -31.02
C GLU A 10 -29.66 8.12 -29.50
N ILE A 11 -30.01 9.18 -28.74
CA ILE A 11 -30.03 9.16 -27.27
C ILE A 11 -30.96 8.05 -26.76
N ALA A 12 -32.16 7.91 -27.32
CA ALA A 12 -33.10 6.87 -26.93
C ALA A 12 -32.57 5.46 -27.25
N ARG A 13 -31.82 5.30 -28.35
CA ARG A 13 -31.15 4.04 -28.68
C ARG A 13 -30.07 3.70 -27.66
N GLU A 14 -29.20 4.65 -27.34
CA GLU A 14 -28.13 4.45 -26.37
C GLU A 14 -28.68 4.26 -24.96
N GLN A 15 -29.77 4.95 -24.59
CA GLN A 15 -30.47 4.76 -23.32
C GLN A 15 -30.96 3.31 -23.15
N LYS A 16 -31.55 2.70 -24.18
CA LYS A 16 -31.97 1.28 -24.13
C LYS A 16 -30.81 0.34 -23.84
N PHE A 17 -29.64 0.62 -24.42
CA PHE A 17 -28.44 -0.17 -24.17
C PHE A 17 -27.91 0.01 -22.74
N VAL A 18 -27.90 1.26 -22.25
CA VAL A 18 -27.51 1.59 -20.86
C VAL A 18 -28.45 0.91 -19.86
N ASP A 19 -29.76 0.96 -20.09
CA ASP A 19 -30.77 0.30 -19.26
C ASP A 19 -30.57 -1.21 -19.22
N HIS A 20 -30.31 -1.83 -20.38
CA HIS A 20 -30.01 -3.25 -20.48
C HIS A 20 -28.73 -3.62 -19.69
N SER A 21 -27.66 -2.84 -19.85
CA SER A 21 -26.40 -3.05 -19.13
C SER A 21 -26.58 -2.95 -17.62
N TYR A 22 -27.34 -1.97 -17.12
CA TYR A 22 -27.66 -1.85 -15.70
C TYR A 22 -28.55 -3.00 -15.21
N ALA A 23 -29.49 -3.49 -16.01
CA ALA A 23 -30.30 -4.65 -15.65
C ALA A 23 -29.45 -5.91 -15.48
N VAL A 24 -28.46 -6.13 -16.36
CA VAL A 24 -27.49 -7.22 -16.25
C VAL A 24 -26.62 -7.06 -14.99
N LEU A 25 -26.10 -5.85 -14.74
CA LEU A 25 -25.35 -5.55 -13.51
C LEU A 25 -26.17 -5.82 -12.24
N ASP A 26 -27.41 -5.36 -12.19
CA ASP A 26 -28.28 -5.54 -11.03
C ASP A 26 -28.65 -7.02 -10.80
N LYS A 27 -28.82 -7.80 -11.87
CA LYS A 27 -28.95 -9.27 -11.78
C LYS A 27 -27.68 -9.89 -11.20
N LEU A 28 -26.51 -9.45 -11.65
CA LEU A 28 -25.21 -9.96 -11.19
C LEU A 28 -25.00 -9.65 -9.70
N ARG A 29 -25.24 -8.41 -9.26
CA ARG A 29 -25.20 -8.01 -7.84
C ARG A 29 -26.07 -8.89 -6.97
N LYS A 30 -27.33 -9.09 -7.37
CA LYS A 30 -28.27 -9.99 -6.67
C LYS A 30 -27.75 -11.42 -6.60
N ARG A 31 -27.18 -11.94 -7.70
CA ARG A 31 -26.61 -13.29 -7.78
C ARG A 31 -25.45 -13.47 -6.80
N TYR A 32 -24.51 -12.52 -6.74
CA TYR A 32 -23.37 -12.59 -5.80
C TYR A 32 -23.80 -12.46 -4.34
N ARG A 33 -24.70 -11.52 -4.00
CA ARG A 33 -25.27 -11.42 -2.64
C ARG A 33 -26.05 -12.69 -2.24
N ALA A 34 -26.77 -13.30 -3.16
CA ALA A 34 -27.44 -14.57 -2.91
C ALA A 34 -26.43 -15.71 -2.66
N ARG A 35 -25.34 -15.78 -3.42
CA ARG A 35 -24.24 -16.75 -3.19
C ARG A 35 -23.56 -16.54 -1.84
N GLN A 36 -23.30 -15.29 -1.46
CA GLN A 36 -22.78 -14.95 -0.12
C GLN A 36 -23.70 -15.48 0.97
N ARG A 37 -24.99 -15.11 0.94
CA ARG A 37 -25.98 -15.56 1.94
C ARG A 37 -26.12 -17.07 1.97
N ASN A 38 -26.07 -17.73 0.81
CA ASN A 38 -26.13 -19.19 0.74
C ASN A 38 -24.87 -19.82 1.36
N ALA A 39 -23.68 -19.26 1.14
CA ALA A 39 -22.45 -19.71 1.78
C ALA A 39 -22.54 -19.56 3.31
N GLU A 40 -22.98 -18.39 3.80
CA GLU A 40 -23.17 -18.12 5.25
C GLU A 40 -24.23 -19.03 5.89
N ALA A 41 -25.36 -19.25 5.22
CA ALA A 41 -26.47 -20.07 5.71
C ALA A 41 -26.23 -21.58 5.58
N SER A 42 -25.24 -22.00 4.77
CA SER A 42 -24.94 -23.41 4.58
C SER A 42 -24.46 -24.02 5.89
N ARG A 43 -25.20 -25.03 6.38
CA ARG A 43 -24.81 -25.84 7.53
C ARG A 43 -23.82 -26.92 7.08
N TRP A 44 -22.58 -26.52 6.79
CA TRP A 44 -21.50 -27.47 6.56
C TRP A 44 -21.26 -28.29 7.85
N ARG A 45 -20.63 -29.47 7.75
CA ARG A 45 -20.26 -30.29 8.92
C ARG A 45 -19.50 -29.42 9.92
N ASN A 46 -19.67 -29.63 11.23
CA ASN A 46 -18.98 -28.89 12.31
C ASN A 46 -17.47 -29.25 12.40
N THR A 47 -16.76 -29.29 11.28
CA THR A 47 -15.29 -29.42 11.27
C THR A 47 -14.68 -28.02 11.16
N PRO A 48 -13.55 -27.75 11.85
CA PRO A 48 -12.85 -26.47 11.74
C PRO A 48 -12.51 -26.08 10.29
N GLN A 49 -12.13 -27.06 9.46
CA GLN A 49 -11.82 -26.83 8.04
C GLN A 49 -13.02 -26.32 7.24
N ALA A 50 -14.21 -26.91 7.47
CA ALA A 50 -15.41 -26.51 6.75
C ALA A 50 -15.91 -25.12 7.16
N LEU A 51 -15.64 -24.69 8.40
CA LEU A 51 -15.91 -23.32 8.83
C LEU A 51 -14.98 -22.32 8.13
N THR A 52 -13.67 -22.62 8.06
CA THR A 52 -12.71 -21.78 7.33
C THR A 52 -13.06 -21.67 5.85
N GLU A 53 -13.40 -22.77 5.19
CA GLU A 53 -13.81 -22.77 3.78
C GLU A 53 -15.08 -21.95 3.57
N ARG A 54 -16.09 -22.13 4.44
CA ARG A 54 -17.33 -21.35 4.39
C ARG A 54 -17.04 -19.85 4.50
N ASP A 55 -16.23 -19.46 5.48
CA ASP A 55 -15.92 -18.06 5.75
C ASP A 55 -15.11 -17.46 4.58
N ALA A 56 -14.19 -18.23 3.98
CA ALA A 56 -13.46 -17.82 2.78
C ALA A 56 -14.39 -17.63 1.57
N PHE A 57 -15.33 -18.55 1.32
CA PHE A 57 -16.30 -18.40 0.23
C PHE A 57 -17.26 -17.24 0.47
N ALA A 58 -17.75 -17.06 1.70
CA ALA A 58 -18.63 -15.94 2.05
C ALA A 58 -17.91 -14.60 1.87
N ALA A 59 -16.66 -14.48 2.34
CA ALA A 59 -15.82 -13.31 2.12
C ALA A 59 -15.61 -13.04 0.62
N HIS A 60 -15.20 -14.05 -0.16
CA HIS A 60 -15.00 -13.91 -1.60
C HIS A 60 -16.24 -13.40 -2.35
N TRP A 61 -17.42 -13.97 -2.07
CA TRP A 61 -18.66 -13.51 -2.71
C TRP A 61 -19.10 -12.13 -2.21
N GLY A 62 -18.84 -11.81 -0.94
CA GLY A 62 -19.11 -10.50 -0.36
C GLY A 62 -18.25 -9.40 -0.96
N ASP A 63 -16.97 -9.68 -1.22
CA ASP A 63 -16.03 -8.76 -1.86
C ASP A 63 -16.44 -8.46 -3.30
N GLU A 64 -16.78 -9.50 -4.07
CA GLU A 64 -17.21 -9.33 -5.46
C GLU A 64 -18.57 -8.61 -5.56
N ALA A 65 -19.49 -8.86 -4.63
CA ALA A 65 -20.74 -8.10 -4.54
C ALA A 65 -20.49 -6.61 -4.24
N SER A 66 -19.63 -6.32 -3.27
CA SER A 66 -19.30 -4.95 -2.85
C SER A 66 -18.59 -4.19 -3.98
N ARG A 67 -17.68 -4.86 -4.71
CA ARG A 67 -17.05 -4.36 -5.93
C ARG A 67 -18.08 -3.92 -6.98
N LEU A 68 -19.05 -4.78 -7.27
CA LEU A 68 -20.10 -4.45 -8.24
C LEU A 68 -21.02 -3.33 -7.74
N GLU A 69 -21.30 -3.26 -6.44
CA GLU A 69 -22.15 -2.23 -5.82
C GLU A 69 -21.50 -0.84 -5.80
N ALA A 70 -20.17 -0.76 -5.75
CA ALA A 70 -19.43 0.50 -5.83
C ALA A 70 -19.63 1.24 -7.18
N ILE A 71 -20.13 0.55 -8.21
CA ILE A 71 -20.39 1.11 -9.54
C ILE A 71 -21.76 1.80 -9.57
N THR A 72 -21.83 3.04 -9.10
CA THR A 72 -23.09 3.80 -9.10
C THR A 72 -23.39 4.45 -10.44
N ASP A 73 -22.37 5.05 -11.06
CA ASP A 73 -22.50 5.91 -12.22
C ASP A 73 -21.53 5.49 -13.34
N ARG A 74 -21.78 5.96 -14.57
CA ARG A 74 -20.90 5.78 -15.74
C ARG A 74 -20.52 4.32 -16.02
N LEU A 75 -21.49 3.42 -15.90
CA LEU A 75 -21.28 2.00 -16.27
C LEU A 75 -20.83 1.88 -17.73
N VAL A 76 -21.53 2.59 -18.63
CA VAL A 76 -21.24 2.69 -20.05
C VAL A 76 -20.85 4.14 -20.34
N PHE A 77 -19.75 4.35 -21.04
CA PHE A 77 -19.29 5.69 -21.40
C PHE A 77 -18.75 5.79 -22.82
N GLY A 78 -18.61 4.67 -23.54
CA GLY A 78 -18.04 4.67 -24.87
C GLY A 78 -18.62 3.59 -25.77
N ARG A 79 -18.54 3.85 -27.07
CA ARG A 79 -18.83 2.88 -28.13
C ARG A 79 -17.83 3.06 -29.27
N VAL A 80 -17.41 1.95 -29.87
CA VAL A 80 -16.52 1.90 -31.02
C VAL A 80 -17.23 1.15 -32.13
N ASP A 81 -17.36 1.80 -33.29
CA ASP A 81 -17.81 1.16 -34.52
C ASP A 81 -16.59 0.89 -35.41
N ASN A 82 -16.39 -0.37 -35.80
CA ASN A 82 -15.22 -0.80 -36.57
C ASN A 82 -15.53 -0.94 -38.07
N VAL A 83 -14.48 -1.04 -38.88
CA VAL A 83 -14.58 -1.18 -40.34
C VAL A 83 -15.28 -2.48 -40.76
N ASP A 84 -15.18 -3.52 -39.93
CA ASP A 84 -15.81 -4.83 -40.14
C ASP A 84 -17.29 -4.89 -39.68
N GLU A 85 -17.90 -3.73 -39.45
CA GLU A 85 -19.27 -3.56 -38.95
C GLU A 85 -19.51 -4.06 -37.52
N SER A 86 -18.46 -4.54 -36.82
CA SER A 86 -18.56 -4.87 -35.40
C SER A 86 -18.70 -3.61 -34.54
N THR A 87 -19.56 -3.70 -33.53
CA THR A 87 -19.78 -2.62 -32.55
C THR A 87 -19.38 -3.12 -31.17
N HIS A 88 -18.53 -2.35 -30.48
CA HIS A 88 -18.10 -2.66 -29.13
C HIS A 88 -18.44 -1.52 -28.19
N TYR A 89 -19.17 -1.83 -27.12
CA TYR A 89 -19.40 -0.88 -26.03
C TYR A 89 -18.30 -0.99 -25.00
N ILE A 90 -17.83 0.17 -24.53
CA ILE A 90 -16.78 0.29 -23.53
C ILE A 90 -17.40 0.81 -22.25
N GLY A 91 -17.06 0.12 -21.17
CA GLY A 91 -17.60 0.40 -19.87
C GLY A 91 -16.60 0.17 -18.75
N ARG A 92 -17.08 0.44 -17.55
CA ARG A 92 -16.26 0.43 -16.34
C ARG A 92 -15.83 -0.97 -15.93
N ILE A 93 -16.66 -1.94 -16.25
CA ILE A 93 -16.43 -3.37 -16.05
C ILE A 93 -16.87 -4.13 -17.30
N GLY A 94 -16.33 -5.33 -17.46
CA GLY A 94 -16.84 -6.27 -18.44
C GLY A 94 -18.17 -6.86 -17.97
N LEU A 95 -19.19 -6.84 -18.84
CA LEU A 95 -20.45 -7.53 -18.59
C LEU A 95 -20.70 -8.60 -19.65
N ARG A 96 -21.27 -9.72 -19.17
CA ARG A 96 -21.82 -10.78 -20.00
C ARG A 96 -23.29 -10.96 -19.65
N ASP A 97 -24.11 -11.19 -20.65
CA ASP A 97 -25.52 -11.49 -20.44
C ASP A 97 -25.74 -12.94 -19.97
N ASP A 98 -27.00 -13.34 -19.87
CA ASP A 98 -27.37 -14.68 -19.41
C ASP A 98 -27.02 -15.78 -20.46
N ASP A 99 -26.85 -15.41 -21.73
CA ASP A 99 -26.43 -16.30 -22.82
C ASP A 99 -24.89 -16.43 -22.92
N GLY A 100 -24.17 -15.62 -22.14
CA GLY A 100 -22.70 -15.60 -22.07
C GLY A 100 -22.06 -14.69 -23.11
N GLU A 101 -22.85 -13.92 -23.85
CA GLU A 101 -22.38 -12.94 -24.83
C GLU A 101 -21.78 -11.73 -24.11
N GLN A 102 -20.64 -11.24 -24.59
CA GLN A 102 -19.96 -10.08 -24.04
C GLN A 102 -20.65 -8.81 -24.52
N ILE A 103 -21.53 -8.24 -23.68
CA ILE A 103 -22.28 -7.03 -24.02
C ILE A 103 -21.50 -5.74 -23.79
N LEU A 104 -20.58 -5.72 -22.82
CA LEU A 104 -19.81 -4.52 -22.44
C LEU A 104 -18.36 -4.90 -22.19
N LEU A 105 -17.42 -4.20 -22.82
CA LEU A 105 -15.98 -4.41 -22.60
C LEU A 105 -15.48 -3.59 -21.41
N ASP A 106 -14.65 -4.22 -20.58
CA ASP A 106 -13.93 -3.49 -19.53
C ASP A 106 -12.91 -2.54 -20.17
N TRP A 107 -12.86 -1.30 -19.73
CA TRP A 107 -11.89 -0.31 -20.22
C TRP A 107 -10.43 -0.77 -20.12
N ARG A 108 -10.11 -1.64 -19.16
CA ARG A 108 -8.77 -2.20 -18.93
C ARG A 108 -8.44 -3.34 -19.88
N ALA A 109 -9.44 -3.95 -20.50
CA ALA A 109 -9.23 -5.05 -21.42
C ALA A 109 -8.36 -4.60 -22.62
N PRO A 110 -7.49 -5.49 -23.16
CA PRO A 110 -6.72 -5.19 -24.36
C PRO A 110 -7.59 -4.81 -25.56
N ALA A 111 -8.79 -5.40 -25.67
CA ALA A 111 -9.74 -5.12 -26.75
C ALA A 111 -10.29 -3.68 -26.72
N SER A 112 -10.25 -3.02 -25.55
CA SER A 112 -10.71 -1.64 -25.37
C SER A 112 -9.63 -0.61 -25.72
N ARG A 113 -8.41 -1.04 -26.08
CA ARG A 113 -7.27 -0.16 -26.37
C ARG A 113 -7.55 0.79 -27.54
N THR A 114 -8.25 0.32 -28.56
CA THR A 114 -8.58 1.12 -29.75
C THR A 114 -9.46 2.31 -29.41
N PHE A 115 -10.37 2.21 -28.43
CA PHE A 115 -11.16 3.34 -27.96
C PHE A 115 -10.29 4.52 -27.49
N TYR A 116 -9.13 4.27 -26.89
CA TYR A 116 -8.26 5.31 -26.35
C TYR A 116 -7.14 5.73 -27.31
N GLN A 117 -6.53 4.77 -28.02
CA GLN A 117 -5.32 5.02 -28.80
C GLN A 117 -5.59 5.27 -30.29
N ALA A 118 -6.77 4.93 -30.80
CA ALA A 118 -7.11 5.27 -32.18
C ALA A 118 -7.22 6.78 -32.34
N THR A 119 -6.65 7.28 -33.44
CA THR A 119 -6.64 8.69 -33.84
C THR A 119 -6.92 8.79 -35.34
N GLY A 120 -7.28 9.97 -35.84
CA GLY A 120 -7.47 10.17 -37.28
C GLY A 120 -6.26 9.77 -38.15
N ALA A 121 -5.05 9.90 -37.60
CA ALA A 121 -3.82 9.51 -38.29
C ALA A 121 -3.54 7.99 -38.19
N GLN A 122 -4.04 7.33 -37.16
CA GLN A 122 -3.88 5.90 -36.90
C GLN A 122 -5.22 5.33 -36.39
N PRO A 123 -6.17 5.02 -37.30
CA PRO A 123 -7.54 4.64 -36.89
C PRO A 123 -7.61 3.25 -36.24
N GLN A 124 -6.60 2.40 -36.41
CA GLN A 124 -6.53 1.05 -35.82
C GLN A 124 -7.78 0.18 -36.08
N GLY A 125 -8.42 0.35 -37.26
CA GLY A 125 -9.64 -0.38 -37.63
C GLY A 125 -10.94 0.21 -37.07
N VAL A 126 -10.87 1.34 -36.38
CA VAL A 126 -12.03 2.08 -35.87
C VAL A 126 -12.50 3.09 -36.92
N LEU A 127 -13.78 3.02 -37.27
CA LEU A 127 -14.45 4.03 -38.09
C LEU A 127 -14.85 5.21 -37.23
N ARG A 128 -15.59 4.94 -36.15
CA ARG A 128 -16.21 5.97 -35.31
C ARG A 128 -16.07 5.62 -33.84
N ARG A 129 -15.75 6.63 -33.05
CA ARG A 129 -15.76 6.61 -31.59
C ARG A 129 -16.91 7.47 -31.09
N ARG A 130 -17.76 6.91 -30.25
CA ARG A 130 -18.85 7.63 -29.59
C ARG A 130 -18.58 7.70 -28.09
N HIS A 131 -18.62 8.90 -27.53
CA HIS A 131 -18.66 9.13 -26.09
C HIS A 131 -20.11 9.25 -25.63
N ILE A 132 -20.47 8.50 -24.59
CA ILE A 132 -21.83 8.45 -24.03
C ILE A 132 -21.79 9.12 -22.67
N GLN A 133 -22.41 10.29 -22.55
CA GLN A 133 -22.50 11.04 -21.30
C GLN A 133 -23.70 10.55 -20.50
N THR A 134 -23.48 10.15 -19.25
CA THR A 134 -24.52 9.68 -18.34
C THR A 134 -24.54 10.46 -17.04
N ARG A 135 -25.75 10.73 -16.53
CA ARG A 135 -26.00 11.19 -15.17
C ARG A 135 -26.84 10.13 -14.46
N GLY A 136 -26.24 9.42 -13.49
CA GLY A 136 -26.86 8.21 -12.98
C GLY A 136 -26.97 7.16 -14.08
N ARG A 137 -28.20 6.68 -14.30
CA ARG A 137 -28.54 5.72 -15.36
C ARG A 137 -29.08 6.36 -16.63
N THR A 138 -29.14 7.69 -16.70
CA THR A 138 -29.75 8.41 -17.82
C THR A 138 -28.67 8.97 -18.74
N VAL A 139 -28.79 8.71 -20.04
CA VAL A 139 -27.98 9.30 -21.10
C VAL A 139 -28.40 10.75 -21.28
N VAL A 140 -27.45 11.66 -21.14
CA VAL A 140 -27.67 13.11 -21.20
C VAL A 140 -27.03 13.77 -22.43
N GLY A 141 -26.13 13.06 -23.11
CA GLY A 141 -25.42 13.57 -24.27
C GLY A 141 -24.64 12.48 -25.00
N LEU A 142 -24.43 12.70 -26.30
CA LEU A 142 -23.65 11.84 -27.18
C LEU A 142 -22.67 12.73 -27.96
N GLU A 143 -21.48 12.21 -28.20
CA GLU A 143 -20.43 12.90 -28.96
C GLU A 143 -19.72 11.89 -29.86
N ASP A 144 -19.77 12.13 -31.18
CA ASP A 144 -19.24 11.23 -32.20
C ASP A 144 -17.97 11.81 -32.83
N GLU A 145 -16.92 10.99 -32.88
CA GLU A 145 -15.65 11.28 -33.52
C GLU A 145 -15.40 10.28 -34.65
N LEU A 146 -15.32 10.78 -35.88
CA LEU A 146 -14.96 9.98 -37.04
C LEU A 146 -13.43 9.89 -37.14
N LEU A 147 -12.90 8.68 -37.06
CA LEU A 147 -11.45 8.43 -37.06
C LEU A 147 -10.94 7.98 -38.43
N ASP A 148 -11.78 7.33 -39.23
CA ASP A 148 -11.43 7.00 -40.61
C ASP A 148 -12.29 7.80 -41.59
N THR A 149 -11.70 8.85 -42.16
CA THR A 149 -12.36 9.73 -43.14
C THR A 149 -12.23 9.21 -44.58
N SER A 150 -11.58 8.07 -44.81
CA SER A 150 -11.47 7.48 -46.15
C SER A 150 -12.77 6.81 -46.61
N VAL A 151 -13.73 6.64 -45.70
CA VAL A 151 -15.05 6.09 -45.96
C VAL A 151 -16.03 7.25 -46.17
N ASP A 152 -16.21 7.67 -47.42
CA ASP A 152 -17.24 8.64 -47.82
C ASP A 152 -18.63 8.07 -47.51
N ARG A 153 -19.21 8.45 -46.37
CA ARG A 153 -20.64 8.30 -46.08
C ARG A 153 -21.19 9.70 -45.79
N GLU A 154 -21.92 10.24 -46.76
CA GLU A 154 -22.52 11.60 -46.75
C GLU A 154 -23.53 11.86 -45.61
N ASP A 155 -23.81 10.87 -44.74
CA ASP A 155 -25.01 10.83 -43.89
C ASP A 155 -24.77 10.89 -42.36
N GLN A 156 -23.59 11.25 -41.84
CA GLN A 156 -23.40 11.28 -40.38
C GLN A 156 -22.99 12.65 -39.83
N MET A 157 -23.90 13.21 -39.04
CA MET A 157 -23.79 14.50 -38.35
C MET A 157 -22.48 14.59 -37.55
N ILE A 158 -21.70 15.61 -37.88
CA ILE A 158 -20.50 16.02 -37.16
C ILE A 158 -20.96 16.70 -35.86
N PHE A 159 -20.65 16.14 -34.69
CA PHE A 159 -20.68 16.89 -33.44
C PHE A 159 -19.30 16.87 -32.79
N GLN A 160 -18.70 18.06 -32.73
CA GLN A 160 -17.29 18.32 -32.48
C GLN A 160 -16.79 17.81 -31.13
N GLY A 161 -15.64 17.12 -31.18
CA GLY A 161 -14.93 16.36 -30.13
C GLY A 161 -14.32 17.14 -28.95
N GLU A 162 -14.94 18.20 -28.45
CA GLU A 162 -14.45 18.95 -27.27
C GLU A 162 -15.39 18.91 -26.04
N GLY A 163 -16.55 18.26 -26.14
CA GLY A 163 -17.61 18.26 -25.13
C GLY A 163 -17.26 17.47 -23.86
N ALA A 164 -16.77 16.23 -24.01
CA ALA A 164 -16.40 15.38 -22.88
C ALA A 164 -15.26 15.97 -22.02
N LEU A 165 -14.30 16.65 -22.64
CA LEU A 165 -13.23 17.37 -21.93
C LEU A 165 -13.79 18.59 -21.17
N MET A 166 -14.66 19.38 -21.80
CA MET A 166 -15.29 20.55 -21.18
C MET A 166 -16.23 20.17 -20.03
N GLU A 167 -16.95 19.05 -20.11
CA GLU A 167 -17.77 18.55 -19.01
C GLU A 167 -16.91 18.06 -17.83
N SER A 168 -15.82 17.34 -18.11
CA SER A 168 -14.84 16.92 -17.10
C SER A 168 -14.24 18.14 -16.35
N LEU A 169 -13.96 19.23 -17.06
CA LEU A 169 -13.53 20.50 -16.45
C LEU A 169 -14.61 21.12 -15.55
N THR A 170 -15.89 20.86 -15.82
CA THR A 170 -17.02 21.42 -15.07
C THR A 170 -17.35 20.62 -13.81
N GLN A 171 -17.06 19.31 -13.79
CA GLN A 171 -17.31 18.39 -12.67
C GLN A 171 -16.36 18.52 -11.48
N ALA A 172 -15.26 19.25 -11.60
CA ALA A 172 -14.24 19.39 -10.54
C ALA A 172 -14.72 20.11 -9.25
N ARG A 173 -16.02 20.40 -9.09
CA ARG A 173 -16.56 21.28 -8.04
C ARG A 173 -17.02 20.58 -6.76
N ASP A 174 -17.08 19.25 -6.72
CA ASP A 174 -17.63 18.50 -5.58
C ASP A 174 -16.61 18.17 -4.48
N GLY A 175 -15.42 18.79 -4.52
CA GLY A 175 -14.37 18.61 -3.51
C GLY A 175 -13.75 17.21 -3.48
N ARG A 176 -14.00 16.38 -4.51
CA ARG A 176 -13.43 15.05 -4.73
C ARG A 176 -12.96 14.90 -6.18
N MET A 177 -11.97 14.04 -6.42
CA MET A 177 -11.48 13.78 -7.77
C MET A 177 -12.51 12.94 -8.53
N SER A 178 -12.91 13.41 -9.71
CA SER A 178 -13.71 12.64 -10.64
C SER A 178 -12.86 11.60 -11.36
N ASP A 179 -13.48 10.45 -11.65
CA ASP A 179 -12.94 9.46 -12.58
C ASP A 179 -12.78 10.08 -13.98
N ILE A 180 -11.63 9.85 -14.62
CA ILE A 180 -11.30 10.38 -15.96
C ILE A 180 -11.40 9.31 -17.06
N VAL A 181 -11.81 8.07 -16.76
CA VAL A 181 -11.81 6.92 -17.69
C VAL A 181 -12.36 7.31 -19.06
N SER A 182 -13.49 8.01 -19.14
CA SER A 182 -14.12 8.39 -20.41
C SER A 182 -13.38 9.46 -21.21
N THR A 183 -12.41 10.14 -20.60
CA THR A 183 -11.65 11.27 -21.16
C THR A 183 -10.14 11.01 -21.26
N ILE A 184 -9.70 9.78 -20.98
CA ILE A 184 -8.28 9.40 -21.07
C ILE A 184 -7.80 9.65 -22.50
N GLN A 185 -6.76 10.46 -22.63
CA GLN A 185 -6.12 10.76 -23.90
C GLN A 185 -5.16 9.64 -24.32
N ALA A 186 -4.85 9.53 -25.61
CA ALA A 186 -3.96 8.49 -26.14
C ALA A 186 -2.59 8.44 -25.44
N GLU A 187 -1.98 9.61 -25.17
CA GLU A 187 -0.70 9.70 -24.44
C GLU A 187 -0.82 9.22 -22.98
N GLN A 188 -1.95 9.50 -22.33
CA GLN A 188 -2.22 9.06 -20.97
C GLN A 188 -2.46 7.55 -20.91
N ASP A 189 -3.21 7.00 -21.87
CA ASP A 189 -3.45 5.55 -21.97
C ASP A 189 -2.13 4.79 -22.22
N ALA A 190 -1.23 5.34 -23.04
CA ALA A 190 0.10 4.76 -23.23
C ALA A 190 0.91 4.68 -21.93
N ILE A 191 0.80 5.69 -21.05
CA ILE A 191 1.42 5.68 -19.71
C ILE A 191 0.72 4.67 -18.80
N ILE A 192 -0.62 4.60 -18.84
CA ILE A 192 -1.42 3.68 -18.03
C ILE A 192 -1.07 2.23 -18.35
N ARG A 193 -0.97 1.89 -19.65
CA ARG A 193 -0.75 0.52 -20.15
C ARG A 193 0.72 0.13 -20.29
N ARG A 194 1.66 1.01 -19.94
CA ARG A 194 3.09 0.68 -19.96
C ARG A 194 3.38 -0.51 -19.03
N ASP A 195 4.34 -1.34 -19.39
CA ASP A 195 4.79 -2.48 -18.58
C ASP A 195 5.08 -2.06 -17.12
N SER A 196 4.85 -2.96 -16.16
CA SER A 196 5.11 -2.74 -14.73
C SER A 196 6.57 -2.90 -14.34
N ASP A 197 7.42 -3.38 -15.24
CA ASP A 197 8.84 -3.58 -14.95
C ASP A 197 9.58 -2.24 -14.69
N GLY A 198 10.06 -2.09 -13.46
CA GLY A 198 10.95 -1.01 -13.03
C GLY A 198 10.24 0.23 -12.48
N LEU A 199 10.99 1.34 -12.45
CA LEU A 199 10.52 2.64 -11.95
C LEU A 199 9.94 3.48 -13.08
N LEU A 200 8.69 3.94 -12.92
CA LEU A 200 8.06 4.90 -13.81
C LEU A 200 7.87 6.25 -13.13
N VAL A 201 8.46 7.29 -13.71
CA VAL A 201 8.25 8.68 -13.27
C VAL A 201 7.29 9.37 -14.22
N ILE A 202 6.16 9.86 -13.72
CA ILE A 202 5.17 10.63 -14.48
C ILE A 202 5.36 12.11 -14.17
N GLN A 203 6.02 12.83 -15.08
CA GLN A 203 6.27 14.27 -14.97
C GLN A 203 5.44 15.05 -15.99
N GLY A 204 4.94 16.22 -15.60
CA GLY A 204 4.09 17.06 -16.44
C GLY A 204 3.64 18.33 -15.72
N GLY A 205 3.14 19.31 -16.48
CA GLY A 205 2.72 20.60 -15.96
C GLY A 205 1.49 20.53 -15.02
N PRO A 206 1.18 21.61 -14.27
CA PRO A 206 -0.07 21.70 -13.52
C PRO A 206 -1.29 21.42 -14.41
N GLY A 207 -2.28 20.70 -13.89
CA GLY A 207 -3.53 20.43 -14.63
C GLY A 207 -3.48 19.28 -15.65
N THR A 208 -2.33 18.67 -15.94
CA THR A 208 -2.22 17.59 -16.95
C THR A 208 -2.75 16.22 -16.50
N GLY A 209 -3.46 16.14 -15.37
CA GLY A 209 -4.08 14.89 -14.90
C GLY A 209 -3.14 13.83 -14.34
N LYS A 210 -1.87 14.13 -14.03
CA LYS A 210 -0.86 13.16 -13.55
C LYS A 210 -1.35 12.20 -12.46
N THR A 211 -1.98 12.73 -11.42
CA THR A 211 -2.51 11.92 -10.32
C THR A 211 -3.59 10.97 -10.80
N ALA A 212 -4.50 11.44 -11.65
CA ALA A 212 -5.52 10.60 -12.24
C ALA A 212 -4.89 9.51 -13.10
N VAL A 213 -3.94 9.84 -13.98
CA VAL A 213 -3.17 8.86 -14.79
C VAL A 213 -2.50 7.79 -13.90
N ALA A 214 -1.86 8.19 -12.80
CA ALA A 214 -1.22 7.26 -11.88
C ALA A 214 -2.21 6.32 -11.18
N LEU A 215 -3.38 6.81 -10.77
CA LEU A 215 -4.43 5.99 -10.16
C LEU A 215 -5.04 5.02 -11.17
N HIS A 216 -5.30 5.48 -12.39
CA HIS A 216 -5.83 4.61 -13.45
C HIS A 216 -4.80 3.56 -13.86
N ARG A 217 -3.51 3.91 -13.86
CA ARG A 217 -2.42 2.94 -14.00
C ARG A 217 -2.47 1.87 -12.92
N ALA A 218 -2.62 2.25 -11.65
CA ALA A 218 -2.74 1.27 -10.56
C ALA A 218 -3.94 0.32 -10.78
N ALA A 219 -5.12 0.86 -11.17
CA ALA A 219 -6.29 0.04 -11.49
C ALA A 219 -6.08 -0.87 -12.71
N TYR A 220 -5.36 -0.41 -13.72
CA TYR A 220 -5.00 -1.23 -14.89
C TYR A 220 -4.05 -2.36 -14.49
N LEU A 221 -3.03 -2.10 -13.69
CA LEU A 221 -2.08 -3.11 -13.24
C LEU A 221 -2.76 -4.17 -12.35
N LEU A 222 -3.65 -3.76 -11.43
CA LEU A 222 -4.45 -4.70 -10.64
C LEU A 222 -5.32 -5.63 -11.49
N TYR A 223 -5.79 -5.16 -12.65
CA TYR A 223 -6.51 -5.98 -13.61
C TYR A 223 -5.58 -6.86 -14.45
N ALA A 224 -4.55 -6.29 -15.07
CA ALA A 224 -3.68 -6.95 -16.03
C ALA A 224 -2.74 -7.97 -15.36
N GLU A 225 -2.31 -7.70 -14.13
CA GLU A 225 -1.37 -8.51 -13.36
C GLU A 225 -2.00 -9.06 -12.07
N ARG A 226 -3.29 -9.35 -12.12
CA ARG A 226 -4.08 -9.85 -10.97
C ARG A 226 -3.36 -10.99 -10.22
N ALA A 227 -2.85 -11.99 -10.94
CA ALA A 227 -2.14 -13.13 -10.33
C ALA A 227 -0.87 -12.75 -9.54
N ARG A 228 -0.21 -11.64 -9.90
CA ARG A 228 1.00 -11.14 -9.21
C ARG A 228 0.65 -10.24 -8.03
N LEU A 229 -0.41 -9.44 -8.17
CA LEU A 229 -0.76 -8.38 -7.22
C LEU A 229 -1.81 -8.79 -6.19
N GLU A 230 -2.53 -9.90 -6.38
CA GLU A 230 -3.53 -10.43 -5.44
C GLU A 230 -2.98 -10.57 -4.00
N ASN A 231 -1.69 -10.91 -3.84
CA ASN A 231 -1.06 -11.10 -2.53
C ASN A 231 -0.22 -9.89 -2.06
N SER A 232 0.11 -8.96 -2.95
CA SER A 232 1.04 -7.85 -2.66
C SER A 232 0.32 -6.50 -2.48
N GLY A 233 -0.88 -6.36 -3.05
CA GLY A 233 -1.66 -5.12 -3.01
C GLY A 233 -0.96 -3.95 -3.71
N VAL A 234 -1.54 -2.75 -3.55
CA VAL A 234 -0.97 -1.48 -4.02
C VAL A 234 -0.91 -0.50 -2.86
N LEU A 235 0.28 0.04 -2.58
CA LEU A 235 0.48 1.10 -1.58
C LEU A 235 0.50 2.48 -2.26
N ILE A 236 -0.39 3.37 -1.81
CA ILE A 236 -0.44 4.76 -2.23
C ILE A 236 -0.01 5.63 -1.06
N VAL A 237 1.11 6.33 -1.24
CA VAL A 237 1.60 7.30 -0.25
C VAL A 237 1.23 8.71 -0.72
N GLY A 238 0.32 9.36 0.01
CA GLY A 238 -0.11 10.72 -0.25
C GLY A 238 0.57 11.74 0.67
N PRO A 239 0.64 13.02 0.27
CA PRO A 239 1.22 14.09 1.09
C PRO A 239 0.34 14.48 2.29
N SER A 240 -0.95 14.13 2.30
CA SER A 240 -1.84 14.41 3.42
C SER A 240 -3.09 13.55 3.39
N ARG A 241 -3.74 13.37 4.54
CA ARG A 241 -5.03 12.67 4.65
C ARG A 241 -6.15 13.37 3.85
N VAL A 242 -6.09 14.69 3.70
CA VAL A 242 -7.05 15.45 2.86
C VAL A 242 -6.89 15.05 1.40
N PHE A 243 -5.65 14.99 0.91
CA PHE A 243 -5.37 14.55 -0.45
C PHE A 243 -5.80 13.10 -0.67
N LEU A 244 -5.53 12.21 0.28
CA LEU A 244 -5.99 10.82 0.20
C LEU A 244 -7.52 10.75 0.08
N ARG A 245 -8.27 11.46 0.93
CA ARG A 245 -9.74 11.52 0.81
C ARG A 245 -10.23 12.09 -0.53
N TYR A 246 -9.47 13.02 -1.12
CA TYR A 246 -9.79 13.58 -2.42
C TYR A 246 -9.67 12.53 -3.54
N ILE A 247 -8.69 11.62 -3.46
CA ILE A 247 -8.47 10.56 -4.45
C ILE A 247 -9.17 9.23 -4.12
N ASP A 248 -9.63 9.05 -2.89
CA ASP A 248 -10.18 7.79 -2.35
C ASP A 248 -11.42 7.29 -3.09
N GLN A 249 -12.05 8.12 -3.93
CA GLN A 249 -13.17 7.65 -4.74
C GLN A 249 -12.75 7.00 -6.04
N VAL A 250 -11.57 7.31 -6.59
CA VAL A 250 -11.20 6.87 -7.95
C VAL A 250 -11.01 5.35 -8.01
N LEU A 251 -10.22 4.76 -7.11
CA LEU A 251 -9.93 3.32 -7.14
C LEU A 251 -11.08 2.42 -6.65
N PRO A 252 -11.76 2.72 -5.53
CA PRO A 252 -12.91 1.93 -5.09
C PRO A 252 -14.07 1.99 -6.06
N SER A 253 -14.30 3.16 -6.68
CA SER A 253 -15.33 3.22 -7.70
C SER A 253 -14.95 2.27 -8.85
N LEU A 254 -13.68 2.17 -9.26
CA LEU A 254 -13.22 1.21 -10.28
C LEU A 254 -13.31 -0.27 -9.84
N GLY A 255 -13.75 -0.53 -8.61
CA GLY A 255 -14.01 -1.86 -8.09
C GLY A 255 -12.77 -2.57 -7.55
N GLU A 256 -11.70 -1.86 -7.23
CA GLU A 256 -10.44 -2.48 -6.81
C GLU A 256 -10.34 -2.63 -5.29
N ASN A 257 -10.28 -3.89 -4.83
CA ASN A 257 -9.98 -4.26 -3.44
C ASN A 257 -8.49 -4.62 -3.35
N GLY A 258 -7.76 -4.11 -2.35
CA GLY A 258 -6.32 -4.34 -2.20
C GLY A 258 -5.43 -3.10 -2.32
N VAL A 259 -6.00 -1.91 -2.20
CA VAL A 259 -5.26 -0.64 -2.17
C VAL A 259 -5.16 -0.16 -0.73
N VAL A 260 -3.93 0.08 -0.26
CA VAL A 260 -3.66 0.72 1.03
C VAL A 260 -3.22 2.15 0.75
N SER A 261 -3.96 3.12 1.27
CA SER A 261 -3.61 4.53 1.16
C SER A 261 -3.13 5.05 2.51
N THR A 262 -1.90 5.58 2.58
CA THR A 262 -1.33 6.15 3.80
C THR A 262 -0.56 7.43 3.52
N THR A 263 -0.15 8.13 4.58
CA THR A 263 0.74 9.29 4.50
C THR A 263 2.12 8.92 5.02
N LEU A 264 3.15 9.72 4.72
CA LEU A 264 4.49 9.52 5.29
C LEU A 264 4.47 9.44 6.84
N GLY A 265 3.61 10.24 7.48
CA GLY A 265 3.46 10.27 8.93
C GLY A 265 2.84 9.01 9.55
N ASP A 266 2.15 8.20 8.76
CA ASP A 266 1.43 6.99 9.19
C ASP A 266 1.95 5.73 8.44
N LEU A 267 3.15 5.81 7.86
CA LEU A 267 3.69 4.74 7.01
C LEU A 267 4.14 3.53 7.85
N LEU A 268 4.69 3.78 9.04
CA LEU A 268 5.15 2.74 9.95
C LEU A 268 4.02 2.34 10.92
N PRO A 269 3.57 1.07 10.94
CA PRO A 269 2.50 0.62 11.83
C PRO A 269 2.81 0.87 13.31
N GLY A 270 1.82 1.34 14.06
CA GLY A 270 1.96 1.64 15.49
C GLY A 270 2.51 3.04 15.79
N TYR A 271 3.01 3.76 14.79
CA TYR A 271 3.48 5.13 14.90
C TYR A 271 2.59 6.09 14.10
N SER A 272 2.42 7.31 14.60
CA SER A 272 1.69 8.36 13.88
C SER A 272 2.30 9.72 14.19
N ALA A 273 2.70 10.43 13.14
CA ALA A 273 3.25 11.76 13.25
C ALA A 273 2.15 12.79 13.57
N GLN A 274 2.33 13.53 14.66
CA GLN A 274 1.42 14.59 15.12
C GLN A 274 2.11 15.95 15.22
N GLY A 275 3.45 15.96 15.30
CA GLY A 275 4.28 17.15 15.30
C GLY A 275 4.60 17.66 13.89
N ARG A 276 5.15 18.87 13.83
CA ARG A 276 5.68 19.46 12.60
C ARG A 276 7.12 19.90 12.82
N ASP A 277 7.97 19.60 11.85
CA ASP A 277 9.34 20.08 11.81
C ASP A 277 9.43 21.36 10.96
N SER A 278 10.42 22.20 11.27
CA SER A 278 10.83 23.28 10.39
C SER A 278 11.47 22.71 9.12
N GLU A 279 11.50 23.48 8.04
CA GLU A 279 12.12 23.06 6.77
C GLU A 279 13.58 22.61 6.96
N ARG A 280 14.35 23.33 7.78
CA ARG A 280 15.73 22.95 8.10
C ARG A 280 15.82 21.60 8.82
N VAL A 281 14.95 21.33 9.79
CA VAL A 281 14.97 20.04 10.52
C VAL A 281 14.56 18.90 9.60
N ARG A 282 13.60 19.12 8.69
CA ARG A 282 13.21 18.14 7.67
C ARG A 282 14.37 17.80 6.73
N ASP A 283 15.13 18.81 6.31
CA ASP A 283 16.35 18.61 5.51
C ASP A 283 17.37 17.75 6.26
N ILE A 284 17.71 18.11 7.50
CA ILE A 284 18.69 17.38 8.33
C ILE A 284 18.26 15.93 8.55
N LYS A 285 16.98 15.68 8.87
CA LYS A 285 16.43 14.33 9.08
C LYS A 285 16.30 13.52 7.78
N GLY A 286 16.20 14.18 6.63
CA GLY A 286 16.09 13.55 5.32
C GLY A 286 17.42 13.09 4.73
N ARG A 287 18.56 13.38 5.37
CA ARG A 287 19.88 13.01 4.84
C ARG A 287 20.25 11.56 5.17
N MET A 288 21.04 10.94 4.28
CA MET A 288 21.41 9.52 4.38
C MET A 288 22.32 9.18 5.56
N GLU A 289 22.98 10.18 6.15
CA GLU A 289 23.82 10.04 7.34
C GLU A 289 23.05 9.41 8.51
N TRP A 290 21.72 9.58 8.57
CA TRP A 290 20.88 8.95 9.60
C TRP A 290 20.93 7.43 9.61
N VAL A 291 21.24 6.79 8.49
CA VAL A 291 21.44 5.33 8.42
C VAL A 291 22.63 4.92 9.29
N ASP A 292 23.75 5.63 9.18
CA ASP A 292 24.95 5.31 9.97
C ASP A 292 24.81 5.77 11.43
N ILE A 293 24.12 6.88 11.68
CA ILE A 293 23.77 7.35 13.02
C ILE A 293 22.91 6.29 13.73
N ALA A 294 21.87 5.77 13.08
CA ALA A 294 20.99 4.72 13.63
C ALA A 294 21.79 3.45 13.97
N LYS A 295 22.64 2.98 13.04
CA LYS A 295 23.52 1.83 13.28
C LYS A 295 24.46 2.02 14.46
N ARG A 296 25.06 3.21 14.61
CA ARG A 296 25.92 3.52 15.78
C ARG A 296 25.11 3.61 17.07
N ALA A 297 23.93 4.22 17.02
CA ALA A 297 23.04 4.36 18.17
C ALA A 297 22.59 3.00 18.71
N VAL A 298 22.24 2.05 17.84
CA VAL A 298 21.89 0.67 18.24
C VAL A 298 23.10 -0.04 18.85
N ARG A 299 24.27 0.05 18.20
CA ARG A 299 25.52 -0.57 18.70
C ARG A 299 25.98 -0.03 20.06
N TYR A 300 25.58 1.17 20.45
CA TYR A 300 25.91 1.75 21.75
C TYR A 300 25.36 0.94 22.94
N PHE A 301 24.27 0.21 22.71
CA PHE A 301 23.65 -0.66 23.72
C PHE A 301 24.37 -2.02 23.87
N GLU A 302 25.36 -2.31 23.03
CA GLU A 302 26.20 -3.51 23.09
C GLU A 302 27.51 -3.23 23.84
N ARG A 303 27.43 -3.25 25.18
CA ARG A 303 28.53 -2.90 26.07
C ARG A 303 29.34 -4.12 26.48
N VAL A 304 30.62 -3.90 26.69
CA VAL A 304 31.51 -4.90 27.28
C VAL A 304 31.94 -4.34 28.64
N PRO A 305 31.33 -4.81 29.75
CA PRO A 305 31.76 -4.41 31.08
C PRO A 305 33.13 -5.00 31.40
N GLU A 306 33.78 -4.43 32.41
CA GLU A 306 34.92 -5.07 33.06
C GLU A 306 34.47 -6.35 33.79
N ASN A 307 35.44 -7.16 34.23
CA ASN A 307 35.16 -8.38 34.99
C ASN A 307 34.31 -8.05 36.22
N THR A 308 33.06 -8.49 36.22
CA THR A 308 32.06 -8.10 37.21
C THR A 308 31.74 -9.30 38.10
N PRO A 309 32.12 -9.29 39.39
CA PRO A 309 31.73 -10.33 40.33
C PRO A 309 30.21 -10.30 40.53
N LEU A 310 29.58 -11.48 40.57
CA LEU A 310 28.15 -11.67 40.77
C LEU A 310 27.93 -12.67 41.90
N ALA A 311 26.96 -12.36 42.77
CA ALA A 311 26.45 -13.28 43.77
C ALA A 311 25.14 -13.87 43.27
N ILE A 312 25.13 -15.17 42.94
CA ILE A 312 23.92 -15.89 42.55
C ILE A 312 23.59 -16.84 43.71
N SER A 313 22.82 -16.35 44.67
CA SER A 313 22.55 -17.05 45.94
C SER A 313 23.85 -17.41 46.69
N SER A 314 24.15 -18.70 46.88
CA SER A 314 25.38 -19.19 47.52
C SER A 314 26.60 -19.21 46.58
N TYR A 315 26.41 -19.03 45.28
CA TYR A 315 27.48 -19.10 44.29
C TYR A 315 28.13 -17.74 44.07
N ARG A 316 29.47 -17.73 44.01
CA ARG A 316 30.24 -16.56 43.59
C ARG A 316 30.79 -16.82 42.20
N VAL A 317 30.24 -16.11 41.22
CA VAL A 317 30.64 -16.22 39.82
C VAL A 317 31.10 -14.86 39.32
N THR A 318 31.79 -14.83 38.19
CA THR A 318 32.23 -13.58 37.57
C THR A 318 31.71 -13.50 36.16
N LEU A 319 31.04 -12.40 35.81
CA LEU A 319 30.78 -12.06 34.43
C LEU A 319 32.09 -11.57 33.81
N ARG A 320 32.68 -12.44 32.98
CA ARG A 320 33.99 -12.29 32.40
C ARG A 320 33.95 -11.46 31.12
N SER A 321 34.75 -10.41 31.03
CA SER A 321 34.76 -9.45 29.93
C SER A 321 35.10 -10.12 28.58
N GLU A 322 35.97 -11.12 28.59
CA GLU A 322 36.37 -11.93 27.45
C GLU A 322 35.22 -12.80 26.92
N VAL A 323 34.40 -13.35 27.81
CA VAL A 323 33.22 -14.13 27.44
C VAL A 323 32.15 -13.19 26.86
N VAL A 324 31.95 -12.01 27.44
CA VAL A 324 31.06 -10.99 26.88
C VAL A 324 31.50 -10.56 25.47
N LYS A 325 32.81 -10.35 25.25
CA LYS A 325 33.35 -10.04 23.91
C LYS A 325 33.09 -11.17 22.91
N ALA A 326 33.29 -12.42 23.33
CA ALA A 326 33.06 -13.59 22.49
C ALA A 326 31.57 -13.75 22.15
N ALA A 327 30.69 -13.67 23.15
CA ALA A 327 29.24 -13.74 23.00
C ALA A 327 28.72 -12.61 22.10
N ARG A 328 29.21 -11.38 22.26
CA ARG A 328 28.86 -10.24 21.37
C ARG A 328 29.26 -10.50 19.92
N THR A 329 30.44 -11.08 19.72
CA THR A 329 30.92 -11.43 18.37
C THR A 329 30.09 -12.55 17.75
N SER A 330 29.72 -13.55 18.55
CA SER A 330 28.81 -14.65 18.16
C SER A 330 27.44 -14.10 17.74
N ALA A 331 26.83 -13.25 18.59
CA ALA A 331 25.55 -12.61 18.34
C ALA A 331 25.54 -11.81 17.02
N ARG A 332 26.58 -11.01 16.77
CA ARG A 332 26.71 -10.26 15.51
C ARG A 332 26.84 -11.14 14.27
N ARG A 333 27.45 -12.32 14.39
CA ARG A 333 27.59 -13.28 13.28
C ARG A 333 26.29 -14.00 12.94
N SER A 334 25.31 -14.00 13.84
CA SER A 334 24.00 -14.60 13.59
C SER A 334 23.16 -13.85 12.54
N ASN A 335 23.56 -12.62 12.20
CA ASN A 335 22.85 -11.72 11.29
C ASN A 335 21.38 -11.48 11.68
N ARG A 336 21.05 -11.67 12.96
CA ARG A 336 19.75 -11.34 13.54
C ARG A 336 19.73 -9.87 14.01
N PRO A 337 18.56 -9.22 14.03
CA PRO A 337 18.38 -7.91 14.65
C PRO A 337 18.82 -7.89 16.12
N HIS A 338 19.18 -6.70 16.63
CA HIS A 338 19.80 -6.52 17.95
C HIS A 338 19.02 -7.18 19.09
N ASN A 339 17.69 -6.99 19.15
CA ASN A 339 16.83 -7.53 20.20
C ASN A 339 16.70 -9.05 20.10
N GLN A 340 16.63 -9.61 18.88
CA GLN A 340 16.57 -11.06 18.67
C GLN A 340 17.91 -11.76 18.94
N ALA A 341 19.02 -11.06 18.72
CA ALA A 341 20.36 -11.56 19.02
C ALA A 341 20.64 -11.68 20.53
N TRP A 342 19.86 -11.00 21.37
CA TRP A 342 19.97 -11.04 22.82
C TRP A 342 19.80 -12.45 23.38
N GLU A 343 18.88 -13.28 22.85
CA GLU A 343 18.66 -14.64 23.36
C GLU A 343 19.92 -15.52 23.25
N GLY A 344 20.57 -15.47 22.07
CA GLY A 344 21.82 -16.19 21.83
C GLY A 344 22.96 -15.66 22.71
N PHE A 345 23.06 -14.33 22.82
CA PHE A 345 24.03 -13.67 23.69
C PHE A 345 23.86 -14.06 25.17
N ALA A 346 22.64 -13.96 25.70
CA ALA A 346 22.31 -14.29 27.08
C ALA A 346 22.57 -15.78 27.36
N LEU A 347 22.22 -16.67 26.42
CA LEU A 347 22.48 -18.09 26.55
C LEU A 347 23.98 -18.40 26.65
N ASP A 348 24.82 -17.73 25.84
CA ASP A 348 26.27 -17.93 25.89
C ASP A 348 26.88 -17.44 27.21
N LEU A 349 26.36 -16.35 27.78
CA LEU A 349 26.76 -15.91 29.12
C LEU A 349 26.26 -16.85 30.22
N MET A 350 25.01 -17.32 30.13
CA MET A 350 24.46 -18.26 31.10
C MET A 350 25.20 -19.60 31.10
N LYS A 351 25.65 -20.10 29.95
CA LYS A 351 26.53 -21.28 29.84
C LYS A 351 27.80 -21.10 30.67
N ASP A 352 28.45 -19.94 30.54
CA ASP A 352 29.68 -19.64 31.26
C ASP A 352 29.45 -19.59 32.78
N LEU A 353 28.41 -18.86 33.21
CA LEU A 353 28.06 -18.75 34.62
C LEU A 353 27.68 -20.12 35.20
N ALA A 354 26.92 -20.94 34.47
CA ALA A 354 26.55 -22.29 34.87
C ALA A 354 27.79 -23.19 35.05
N GLN A 355 28.77 -23.11 34.14
CA GLN A 355 30.04 -23.83 34.28
C GLN A 355 30.82 -23.40 35.54
N GLN A 356 30.83 -22.10 35.85
CA GLN A 356 31.47 -21.60 37.08
C GLN A 356 30.74 -22.07 38.35
N MET A 357 29.41 -22.19 38.30
CA MET A 357 28.60 -22.73 39.41
C MET A 357 28.84 -24.22 39.60
N ASP A 358 28.88 -25.00 38.51
CA ASP A 358 29.07 -26.46 38.55
C ASP A 358 30.43 -26.85 39.16
N GLN A 359 31.48 -26.06 38.87
CA GLN A 359 32.81 -26.22 39.46
C GLN A 359 32.85 -26.01 40.99
N GLN A 360 31.82 -25.40 41.58
CA GLN A 360 31.73 -25.13 43.02
C GLN A 360 30.96 -26.21 43.78
N VAL A 361 30.35 -27.19 43.10
CA VAL A 361 29.54 -28.26 43.71
C VAL A 361 30.26 -29.60 43.57
N SER A 362 30.13 -30.47 44.57
CA SER A 362 30.72 -31.83 44.54
C SER A 362 29.94 -32.82 43.65
N ALA A 363 28.67 -32.54 43.36
CA ALA A 363 27.81 -33.34 42.49
C ALA A 363 27.16 -32.41 41.47
N SER A 364 27.54 -32.60 40.20
CA SER A 364 27.02 -31.79 39.09
C SER A 364 25.51 -31.94 38.95
N GLN A 365 24.85 -30.84 38.62
CA GLN A 365 23.42 -30.79 38.30
C GLN A 365 23.21 -30.71 36.79
N GLU A 366 21.97 -30.90 36.34
CA GLU A 366 21.63 -30.65 34.95
C GLU A 366 21.78 -29.16 34.60
N LEU A 367 22.21 -28.88 33.37
CA LEU A 367 22.44 -27.51 32.87
C LEU A 367 21.19 -26.62 32.94
N SER A 368 20.02 -27.23 32.77
CA SER A 368 18.69 -26.59 32.86
C SER A 368 18.46 -25.95 34.23
N TRP A 369 18.83 -26.65 35.32
CA TRP A 369 18.68 -26.17 36.68
C TRP A 369 19.49 -24.89 36.92
N TYR A 370 20.74 -24.85 36.45
CA TYR A 370 21.58 -23.65 36.56
C TYR A 370 20.99 -22.47 35.79
N TYR A 371 20.45 -22.69 34.59
CA TYR A 371 19.83 -21.62 33.81
C TYR A 371 18.61 -21.02 34.51
N ASP A 372 17.73 -21.85 35.06
CA ASP A 372 16.55 -21.35 35.78
C ASP A 372 16.97 -20.57 37.04
N TYR A 373 18.05 -21.00 37.69
CA TYR A 373 18.61 -20.30 38.84
C TYR A 373 19.25 -18.95 38.47
N ILE A 374 19.98 -18.89 37.36
CA ILE A 374 20.56 -17.65 36.82
C ILE A 374 19.45 -16.69 36.37
N ARG A 375 18.43 -17.20 35.69
CA ARG A 375 17.24 -16.41 35.32
C ARG A 375 16.50 -15.89 36.54
N GLY A 376 16.47 -16.62 37.65
CA GLY A 376 15.88 -16.15 38.91
C GLY A 376 16.68 -15.04 39.61
N SER A 377 17.96 -14.84 39.26
CA SER A 377 18.83 -13.86 39.92
C SER A 377 18.75 -12.48 39.29
N ARG A 378 18.30 -11.50 40.07
CA ARG A 378 18.24 -10.08 39.66
C ARG A 378 19.61 -9.51 39.30
N ASP A 379 20.67 -9.91 40.01
CA ASP A 379 22.02 -9.42 39.75
C ASP A 379 22.56 -9.95 38.42
N ALA A 380 22.32 -11.23 38.13
CA ALA A 380 22.72 -11.82 36.86
C ALA A 380 21.91 -11.24 35.68
N GLN A 381 20.59 -11.15 35.81
CA GLN A 381 19.73 -10.49 34.82
C GLN A 381 20.18 -9.06 34.54
N ARG A 382 20.45 -8.27 35.59
CA ARG A 382 20.91 -6.89 35.45
C ARG A 382 22.27 -6.82 34.75
N ALA A 383 23.21 -7.68 35.11
CA ALA A 383 24.54 -7.68 34.51
C ALA A 383 24.50 -8.07 33.02
N ILE A 384 23.72 -9.10 32.67
CA ILE A 384 23.51 -9.53 31.28
C ILE A 384 22.85 -8.41 30.47
N ASN A 385 21.77 -7.81 30.99
CA ASN A 385 21.04 -6.74 30.31
C ASN A 385 21.85 -5.44 30.20
N LEU A 386 22.77 -5.16 31.13
CA LEU A 386 23.66 -4.01 31.01
C LEU A 386 24.76 -4.20 29.96
N ALA A 387 25.11 -5.46 29.65
CA ALA A 387 26.05 -5.79 28.57
C ALA A 387 25.35 -5.78 27.20
N TRP A 388 24.08 -6.16 27.13
CA TRP A 388 23.28 -6.09 25.92
C TRP A 388 21.84 -5.73 26.30
N LEU A 389 21.46 -4.47 26.09
CA LEU A 389 20.16 -3.95 26.54
C LEU A 389 19.13 -3.99 25.41
N PRO A 390 18.09 -4.84 25.48
CA PRO A 390 16.96 -4.74 24.56
C PRO A 390 16.26 -3.39 24.71
N VAL A 391 16.00 -2.72 23.58
CA VAL A 391 15.50 -1.34 23.55
C VAL A 391 14.55 -1.16 22.36
N SER A 392 13.55 -0.29 22.49
CA SER A 392 12.65 0.03 21.37
C SER A 392 13.19 1.15 20.50
N ALA A 393 12.80 1.19 19.22
CA ALA A 393 13.21 2.24 18.28
C ALA A 393 12.87 3.64 18.81
N LEU A 394 11.67 3.81 19.39
CA LEU A 394 11.24 5.05 20.01
C LEU A 394 12.18 5.51 21.13
N GLN A 395 12.61 4.61 22.02
CA GLN A 395 13.53 4.95 23.11
C GLN A 395 14.90 5.39 22.60
N VAL A 396 15.39 4.77 21.52
CA VAL A 396 16.65 5.17 20.88
C VAL A 396 16.52 6.55 20.25
N LEU A 397 15.44 6.79 19.49
CA LEU A 397 15.17 8.08 18.86
C LEU A 397 15.03 9.21 19.88
N GLU A 398 14.25 9.00 20.93
CA GLU A 398 14.09 9.97 22.01
C GLU A 398 15.42 10.27 22.71
N LYS A 399 16.28 9.25 22.88
CA LYS A 399 17.60 9.46 23.45
C LYS A 399 18.49 10.26 22.50
N LEU A 400 18.45 10.00 21.18
CA LEU A 400 19.19 10.77 20.18
C LEU A 400 18.80 12.25 20.21
N TYR A 401 17.52 12.59 20.33
CA TYR A 401 17.10 13.99 20.34
C TYR A 401 17.23 14.70 21.68
N ALA A 402 17.05 13.99 22.80
CA ALA A 402 17.01 14.62 24.12
C ALA A 402 18.37 14.73 24.82
N ASP A 403 19.39 14.00 24.37
CA ASP A 403 20.73 13.95 24.99
C ASP A 403 21.79 14.48 24.00
N PRO A 404 22.14 15.77 24.06
CA PRO A 404 23.07 16.40 23.12
C PRO A 404 24.44 15.72 23.06
N LYS A 405 24.95 15.21 24.19
CA LYS A 405 26.23 14.50 24.25
C LYS A 405 26.15 13.16 23.54
N PHE A 406 25.03 12.46 23.71
CA PHE A 406 24.80 11.21 23.00
C PHE A 406 24.67 11.44 21.50
N LEU A 407 23.93 12.47 21.09
CA LEU A 407 23.82 12.83 19.67
C LEU A 407 25.18 13.18 19.06
N GLU A 408 25.97 14.01 19.75
CA GLU A 408 27.32 14.34 19.32
C GLU A 408 28.20 13.10 19.11
N GLN A 409 28.11 12.12 20.02
CA GLN A 409 28.86 10.88 19.91
C GLN A 409 28.38 10.00 18.75
N MET A 410 27.07 9.94 18.49
CA MET A 410 26.48 9.05 17.48
C MET A 410 26.42 9.68 16.09
N ALA A 411 26.44 11.02 16.00
CA ALA A 411 26.31 11.81 14.77
C ALA A 411 27.47 12.81 14.61
N PRO A 412 28.73 12.33 14.51
CA PRO A 412 29.89 13.19 14.24
C PRO A 412 29.78 13.95 12.92
N GLU A 413 28.99 13.45 11.96
CA GLU A 413 28.78 14.06 10.63
C GLU A 413 27.87 15.29 10.68
N LEU A 414 27.00 15.40 11.69
CA LEU A 414 26.16 16.57 11.86
C LEU A 414 26.98 17.71 12.48
N SER A 415 26.84 18.90 11.90
CA SER A 415 27.40 20.12 12.48
C SER A 415 26.76 20.42 13.84
N GLN A 416 27.42 21.21 14.69
CA GLN A 416 26.83 21.59 15.98
C GLN A 416 25.48 22.31 15.80
N GLU A 417 25.37 23.18 14.81
CA GLU A 417 24.12 23.87 14.48
C GLU A 417 23.01 22.89 14.08
N ASP A 418 23.35 21.84 13.31
CA ASP A 418 22.38 20.82 12.91
C ASP A 418 21.93 19.97 14.11
N ARG A 419 22.84 19.63 15.02
CA ARG A 419 22.51 18.91 16.27
C ARG A 419 21.61 19.72 17.18
N ASP A 420 21.89 21.02 17.31
CA ASP A 420 21.07 21.93 18.10
C ASP A 420 19.68 22.12 17.46
N ALA A 421 19.59 22.10 16.13
CA ALA A 421 18.32 22.22 15.41
C ALA A 421 17.41 20.99 15.61
N VAL A 422 17.97 19.77 15.70
CA VAL A 422 17.19 18.53 15.90
C VAL A 422 16.90 18.22 17.37
N TYR A 423 17.44 19.01 18.31
CA TYR A 423 17.21 18.81 19.74
C TYR A 423 15.71 18.89 20.08
N ARG A 424 15.20 17.87 20.78
CA ARG A 424 13.82 17.82 21.28
C ARG A 424 13.76 17.12 22.63
N PRO A 425 12.97 17.60 23.60
CA PRO A 425 12.81 16.92 24.88
C PRO A 425 12.09 15.58 24.71
N ARG A 426 12.33 14.63 25.62
CA ARG A 426 11.65 13.33 25.64
C ARG A 426 10.13 13.50 25.75
N GLY A 427 9.37 12.62 25.11
CA GLY A 427 7.91 12.72 25.05
C GLY A 427 7.39 13.77 24.06
N SER A 428 8.25 14.39 23.25
CA SER A 428 7.81 15.25 22.15
C SER A 428 7.03 14.47 21.10
N ALA A 429 6.02 15.09 20.50
CA ALA A 429 5.24 14.47 19.42
C ALA A 429 6.13 14.14 18.20
N LEU A 430 6.00 12.91 17.69
CA LEU A 430 6.69 12.46 16.48
C LEU A 430 6.29 13.32 15.27
N THR A 431 7.24 13.59 14.39
CA THR A 431 7.03 14.30 13.13
C THR A 431 7.14 13.35 11.93
N GLU A 432 6.70 13.79 10.75
CA GLU A 432 6.77 12.96 9.53
C GLU A 432 8.21 12.54 9.21
N SER A 433 9.19 13.41 9.50
CA SER A 433 10.61 13.13 9.27
C SER A 433 11.23 12.16 10.29
N ASP A 434 10.54 11.87 11.40
CA ASP A 434 10.97 10.85 12.36
C ASP A 434 10.65 9.44 11.87
N ILE A 435 9.62 9.27 11.04
CA ILE A 435 9.09 7.96 10.64
C ILE A 435 10.12 7.11 9.87
N PRO A 436 10.84 7.62 8.85
CA PRO A 436 11.85 6.82 8.15
C PRO A 436 13.03 6.42 9.05
N ILE A 437 13.39 7.26 10.03
CA ILE A 437 14.46 6.97 10.99
C ILE A 437 14.00 5.88 11.96
N LEU A 438 12.74 5.92 12.40
CA LEU A 438 12.14 4.87 13.21
C LEU A 438 12.07 3.54 12.46
N ASP A 439 11.73 3.55 11.18
CA ASP A 439 11.68 2.35 10.34
C ASP A 439 13.05 1.67 10.25
N GLU A 440 14.12 2.44 9.97
CA GLU A 440 15.50 1.92 9.99
C GLU A 440 15.89 1.39 11.38
N LEU A 441 15.49 2.08 12.47
CA LEU A 441 15.76 1.61 13.83
C LEU A 441 15.00 0.31 14.16
N GLU A 442 13.74 0.17 13.74
CA GLU A 442 12.95 -1.04 13.93
C GLU A 442 13.56 -2.23 13.17
N GLU A 443 14.05 -2.02 11.94
CA GLU A 443 14.75 -3.07 11.17
C GLU A 443 16.04 -3.52 11.86
N LEU A 444 16.83 -2.58 12.38
CA LEU A 444 18.08 -2.86 13.09
C LEU A 444 17.86 -3.52 14.45
N LEU A 445 16.82 -3.11 15.17
CA LEU A 445 16.51 -3.59 16.51
C LEU A 445 15.75 -4.91 16.47
N GLY A 446 14.74 -5.01 15.60
CA GLY A 446 13.75 -6.08 15.60
C GLY A 446 12.84 -6.05 16.84
N PRO A 447 11.87 -6.98 16.92
CA PRO A 447 10.93 -7.07 18.02
C PRO A 447 11.65 -7.27 19.35
N LEU A 448 11.13 -6.63 20.40
CA LEU A 448 11.59 -6.87 21.77
C LEU A 448 11.42 -8.35 22.14
N PRO A 449 12.34 -8.93 22.94
CA PRO A 449 12.19 -10.29 23.43
C PRO A 449 10.90 -10.37 24.25
N SER A 450 10.09 -11.41 24.01
CA SER A 450 8.94 -11.68 24.86
C SER A 450 9.42 -11.88 26.30
N GLN A 451 8.91 -11.06 27.23
CA GLN A 451 9.12 -11.30 28.67
C GLN A 451 8.54 -12.68 28.98
N SER A 452 9.44 -13.66 29.12
CA SER A 452 9.11 -15.05 29.45
C SER A 452 9.39 -15.28 30.92
#